data_AF-A0A849G1E8-F1
#
_entry.id   AF-A0A849G1E8-F1
#
_cell.length_a   1.000
_cell.length_b   1.000
_cell.length_c   1.000
_cell.angle_alpha   90.00
_cell.angle_beta   90.00
_cell.angle_gamma   90.00
#
_symmetry.space_group_name_H-M   'P 1'
#
loop_
_entity.id
_entity.type
_entity.pdbx_description
1 polymer ?
#
loop_
_entity_poly.entity_id
_entity_poly.type
_entity_poly.pdbx_seq_one_letter_code
_entity_poly.pdbx_strand_id
1 'polypeptide(L)'
;AQARSALSDFRSALHLLGDTKSGWSPVIEMISSLNGMGIQDSLRLINGHKAHLIENSWLEEVRRTQNLDWFEQALREEVLHHFLNNYDTEQKVSKYREMVSRGESSPLVAARRVLKS
;
A
#
# COMPACT_ATOMS: atom_id res chain seq x y z
N ALA A 1 20.01 13.25 -22.28
CA ALA A 1 21.09 12.36 -21.78
C ALA A 1 20.72 11.72 -20.44
N GLN A 2 20.35 12.50 -19.43
CA GLN A 2 20.01 11.99 -18.08
C GLN A 2 18.90 10.94 -18.04
N ALA A 3 17.76 11.16 -18.73
CA ALA A 3 16.66 10.19 -18.75
C ALA A 3 17.05 8.82 -19.33
N ARG A 4 17.95 8.80 -20.31
CA ARG A 4 18.48 7.54 -20.89
C ARG A 4 19.44 6.82 -19.94
N SER A 5 20.23 7.57 -19.17
CA SER A 5 21.08 7.01 -18.11
C SER A 5 20.23 6.37 -17.02
N ALA A 6 19.24 7.11 -16.49
CA ALA A 6 18.33 6.59 -15.48
C ALA A 6 17.58 5.34 -15.95
N LEU A 7 17.13 5.32 -17.22
CA LEU A 7 16.52 4.13 -17.81
C LEU A 7 17.45 2.91 -17.75
N SER A 8 18.73 3.09 -18.09
CA SER A 8 19.74 2.04 -18.01
C SER A 8 19.97 1.58 -16.57
N ASP A 9 20.05 2.53 -15.63
CA ASP A 9 20.28 2.25 -14.22
C ASP A 9 19.12 1.43 -13.63
N PHE A 10 17.87 1.82 -13.91
CA PHE A 10 16.70 1.08 -13.45
C PHE A 10 16.58 -0.30 -14.11
N ARG A 11 16.92 -0.45 -15.40
CA ARG A 11 16.92 -1.77 -16.06
C ARG A 11 17.92 -2.71 -15.40
N SER A 12 19.14 -2.22 -15.13
CA SER A 12 20.15 -2.98 -14.37
C SER A 12 19.65 -3.35 -12.98
N ALA A 13 19.01 -2.42 -12.28
CA ALA A 13 18.48 -2.67 -10.93
C ALA A 13 17.34 -3.71 -10.93
N LEU A 14 16.44 -3.70 -11.91
CA LEU A 14 15.37 -4.70 -11.99
C LEU A 14 15.90 -6.12 -12.16
N HIS A 15 16.99 -6.30 -12.92
CA HIS A 15 17.63 -7.61 -13.04
C HIS A 15 18.14 -8.16 -11.71
N LEU A 16 18.41 -7.30 -10.71
CA LEU A 16 18.81 -7.72 -9.37
C LEU A 16 17.64 -8.23 -8.51
N LEU A 17 16.39 -7.89 -8.86
CA LEU A 17 15.21 -8.24 -8.06
C LEU A 17 14.69 -9.66 -8.31
N GLY A 18 15.28 -10.38 -9.29
CA GLY A 18 14.92 -11.74 -9.64
C GLY A 18 13.55 -11.85 -10.32
N ASP A 19 13.12 -13.10 -10.54
CA ASP A 19 11.87 -13.39 -11.24
C ASP A 19 10.65 -13.06 -10.36
N THR A 20 9.62 -12.48 -10.98
CA THR A 20 8.37 -12.23 -10.27
C THR A 20 7.58 -13.53 -10.11
N LYS A 21 6.84 -13.66 -9.00
CA LYS A 21 5.94 -14.80 -8.77
C LYS A 21 4.89 -14.98 -9.87
N SER A 22 4.54 -13.89 -10.56
CA SER A 22 3.59 -13.88 -11.67
C SER A 22 4.18 -14.38 -13.00
N GLY A 23 5.50 -14.59 -13.07
CA GLY A 23 6.21 -14.88 -14.31
C GLY A 23 6.29 -13.69 -15.29
N TRP A 24 5.77 -12.52 -14.93
CA TRP A 24 5.91 -11.31 -15.74
C TRP A 24 7.20 -10.57 -15.41
N SER A 25 8.00 -10.24 -16.42
CA SER A 25 9.20 -9.40 -16.26
C SER A 25 8.84 -7.92 -16.38
N PRO A 26 9.09 -7.09 -15.35
CA PRO A 26 8.76 -5.67 -15.43
C PRO A 26 9.53 -4.97 -16.55
N VAL A 27 8.83 -4.14 -17.33
CA VAL A 27 9.39 -3.39 -18.46
C VAL A 27 9.52 -1.92 -18.08
N ILE A 28 10.68 -1.32 -18.37
CA ILE A 28 10.92 0.10 -18.16
C ILE A 28 11.06 0.80 -19.50
N GLU A 29 10.24 1.83 -19.70
CA GLU A 29 10.27 2.69 -20.89
C GLU A 29 10.22 4.17 -20.50
N MET A 30 10.74 5.03 -21.37
CA MET A 30 10.61 6.48 -21.21
C MET A 30 9.25 6.94 -21.75
N ILE A 31 8.58 7.79 -20.98
CA ILE A 31 7.33 8.44 -21.39
C ILE A 31 7.47 9.95 -21.27
N SER A 32 6.71 10.70 -22.07
CA SER A 32 6.55 12.13 -21.88
C SER A 32 5.10 12.53 -22.18
N SER A 33 4.41 12.98 -21.13
CA SER A 33 3.03 13.46 -21.25
C SER A 33 2.92 14.73 -22.08
N LEU A 34 3.96 15.58 -22.06
CA LEU A 34 3.98 16.86 -22.76
C LEU A 34 3.95 16.71 -24.29
N ASN A 35 4.66 15.71 -24.82
CA ASN A 35 4.76 15.47 -26.26
C ASN A 35 4.05 14.18 -26.73
N GLY A 36 3.38 13.48 -25.80
CA GLY A 36 2.66 12.24 -26.09
C GLY A 36 3.54 10.98 -26.27
N MET A 37 4.86 11.09 -26.10
CA MET A 37 5.79 9.98 -26.31
C MET A 37 5.53 8.84 -25.32
N GLY A 38 5.41 7.61 -25.83
CA GLY A 38 5.34 6.39 -25.02
C GLY A 38 3.99 6.13 -24.34
N ILE A 39 3.00 7.02 -24.48
CA ILE A 39 1.68 6.84 -23.84
C ILE A 39 0.95 5.64 -24.41
N GLN A 40 0.83 5.53 -25.74
CA GLN A 40 0.19 4.39 -26.38
C GLN A 40 0.92 3.07 -26.07
N ASP A 41 2.24 3.13 -26.01
CA ASP A 41 3.09 1.97 -25.73
C ASP A 41 2.88 1.49 -24.29
N SER A 42 2.79 2.41 -23.33
CA SER A 42 2.46 2.09 -21.94
C SER A 42 1.10 1.42 -21.80
N LEU A 43 0.09 1.86 -22.56
CA LEU A 43 -1.23 1.22 -22.54
C LEU A 43 -1.17 -0.21 -23.12
N ARG A 44 -0.38 -0.43 -24.17
CA ARG A 44 -0.15 -1.78 -24.70
C ARG A 44 0.57 -2.66 -23.68
N LEU A 45 1.56 -2.14 -22.96
CA LEU A 45 2.24 -2.88 -21.89
C LEU A 45 1.30 -3.24 -20.74
N ILE A 46 0.45 -2.31 -20.30
CA ILE A 46 -0.57 -2.56 -19.25
C ILE A 46 -1.53 -3.68 -19.69
N ASN A 47 -2.02 -3.62 -20.93
CA ASN A 47 -2.92 -4.63 -21.47
C ASN A 47 -2.24 -5.99 -21.62
N GLY A 48 -0.98 -6.02 -22.08
CA GLY A 48 -0.18 -7.25 -22.18
C GLY A 48 0.05 -7.89 -20.82
N HIS A 49 0.41 -7.11 -19.80
CA HIS A 49 0.54 -7.58 -18.42
C HIS A 49 -0.78 -8.16 -17.91
N LYS A 50 -1.90 -7.45 -18.09
CA LYS A 50 -3.22 -7.94 -17.69
C LYS A 50 -3.57 -9.27 -18.38
N ALA A 51 -3.32 -9.40 -19.68
CA ALA A 51 -3.57 -10.62 -20.42
C ALA A 51 -2.73 -11.79 -19.88
N HIS A 52 -1.43 -11.57 -19.67
CA HIS A 52 -0.51 -12.56 -19.08
C HIS A 52 -0.99 -13.05 -17.71
N LEU A 53 -1.40 -12.12 -16.83
CA LEU A 53 -1.91 -12.48 -15.50
C LEU A 53 -3.26 -13.20 -15.52
N ILE A 54 -4.09 -12.98 -16.55
CA ILE A 54 -5.35 -13.70 -16.73
C ILE A 54 -5.06 -15.11 -17.23
N GLU A 55 -4.18 -15.24 -18.23
CA GLU A 55 -3.82 -16.52 -18.84
C GLU A 55 -3.27 -17.52 -17.81
N ASN A 56 -2.44 -17.04 -16.87
CA ASN A 56 -1.89 -17.87 -15.80
C ASN A 56 -2.72 -17.88 -14.50
N SER A 57 -3.94 -17.32 -14.50
CA SER A 57 -4.83 -17.19 -13.34
C SER A 57 -4.30 -16.40 -12.14
N TRP A 58 -3.12 -15.79 -12.23
CA TRP A 58 -2.48 -15.02 -11.14
C TRP A 58 -3.27 -13.77 -10.77
N LEU A 59 -3.93 -13.12 -11.74
CA LEU A 59 -4.72 -11.91 -11.48
C LEU A 59 -5.82 -12.15 -10.45
N GLU A 60 -6.49 -13.30 -10.53
CA GLU A 60 -7.59 -13.65 -9.64
C GLU A 60 -7.07 -14.03 -8.24
N GLU A 61 -5.93 -14.71 -8.16
CA GLU A 61 -5.27 -15.01 -6.89
C GLU A 61 -4.90 -13.74 -6.11
N VAL A 62 -4.22 -12.80 -6.77
CA VAL A 62 -3.83 -11.53 -6.15
C VAL A 62 -5.05 -10.72 -5.70
N ARG A 63 -6.13 -10.70 -6.51
CA ARG A 63 -7.36 -10.00 -6.15
C ARG A 63 -8.05 -10.60 -4.94
N ARG A 64 -8.08 -11.93 -4.80
CA ARG A 64 -8.61 -12.57 -3.59
C ARG A 64 -7.83 -12.17 -2.35
N THR A 65 -6.50 -12.17 -2.42
CA THR A 65 -5.65 -11.70 -1.31
C THR A 65 -5.92 -10.23 -0.99
N GLN A 66 -5.95 -9.35 -2.00
CA GLN A 66 -6.25 -7.93 -1.81
C GLN A 66 -7.62 -7.69 -1.18
N ASN A 67 -8.65 -8.45 -1.58
CA ASN A 67 -9.97 -8.33 -0.99
C ASN A 67 -9.98 -8.71 0.49
N LEU A 68 -9.23 -9.74 0.89
CA LEU A 68 -9.08 -10.13 2.30
C LEU A 68 -8.33 -9.05 3.08
N ASP A 69 -7.24 -8.52 2.52
CA ASP A 69 -6.47 -7.43 3.15
C ASP A 69 -7.34 -6.17 3.34
N TRP A 70 -8.12 -5.79 2.32
CA TRP A 70 -9.06 -4.67 2.39
C TRP A 70 -10.16 -4.92 3.41
N PHE A 71 -10.69 -6.15 3.49
CA PHE A 71 -11.66 -6.51 4.51
C PHE A 71 -11.08 -6.36 5.92
N GLU A 72 -9.88 -6.88 6.16
CA GLU A 72 -9.23 -6.74 7.46
C GLU A 72 -8.95 -5.27 7.82
N GLN A 73 -8.49 -4.47 6.85
CA GLN A 73 -8.26 -3.04 7.05
C GLN A 73 -9.57 -2.33 7.42
N ALA A 74 -10.63 -2.53 6.63
CA ALA A 74 -11.94 -1.94 6.88
C ALA A 74 -12.48 -2.36 8.24
N LEU A 75 -12.36 -3.64 8.61
CA LEU A 75 -12.80 -4.13 9.92
C LEU A 75 -12.05 -3.42 11.06
N ARG A 76 -10.74 -3.25 10.95
CA ARG A 76 -9.94 -2.54 11.97
C ARG A 76 -10.33 -1.08 12.08
N GLU A 77 -10.54 -0.41 10.95
CA GLU A 77 -10.98 0.99 10.89
C GLU A 77 -12.37 1.15 11.52
N GLU A 78 -13.33 0.28 11.18
CA GLU A 78 -14.68 0.31 11.74
C GLU A 78 -14.70 0.01 13.24
N VAL A 79 -13.93 -0.98 13.71
CA VAL A 79 -13.78 -1.27 15.13
C VAL A 79 -13.19 -0.07 15.87
N LEU A 80 -12.14 0.55 15.33
CA LEU A 80 -11.52 1.72 15.95
C LEU A 80 -12.50 2.91 15.98
N HIS A 81 -13.18 3.17 14.87
CA HIS A 81 -14.17 4.24 14.75
C HIS A 81 -15.30 4.05 15.77
N HIS A 82 -15.88 2.85 15.84
CA HIS A 82 -16.92 2.53 16.80
C HIS A 82 -16.43 2.68 18.26
N PHE A 83 -15.24 2.19 18.55
CA PHE A 83 -14.65 2.27 19.89
C PHE A 83 -14.40 3.71 20.33
N LEU A 84 -13.86 4.55 19.44
CA LEU A 84 -13.55 5.96 19.72
C LEU A 84 -14.78 6.86 19.81
N ASN A 85 -15.89 6.51 19.14
CA ASN A 85 -17.15 7.26 19.18
C ASN A 85 -18.00 6.98 20.43
N ASN A 86 -17.56 6.12 21.34
CA ASN A 86 -18.20 5.94 22.63
C ASN A 86 -17.80 7.08 23.59
N TYR A 87 -18.79 7.76 24.19
CA TYR A 87 -18.58 8.89 25.10
C TYR A 87 -17.63 8.59 26.28
N ASP A 88 -17.66 7.38 26.85
CA ASP A 88 -16.74 6.97 27.93
C ASP A 88 -15.31 6.80 27.41
N THR A 89 -15.17 6.19 26.23
CA THR A 89 -13.87 6.02 25.57
C THR A 89 -13.26 7.37 25.20
N GLU A 90 -14.04 8.28 24.63
CA GLU A 90 -13.58 9.61 24.22
C GLU A 90 -12.99 10.38 25.41
N GLN A 91 -13.68 10.36 26.56
CA GLN A 91 -13.16 10.96 27.79
C GLN A 91 -11.87 10.31 28.29
N LYS A 92 -11.79 8.97 28.28
CA LYS A 92 -10.57 8.23 28.65
C LYS A 92 -9.41 8.60 27.72
N VAL A 93 -9.65 8.68 26.42
CA VAL A 93 -8.66 9.08 25.41
C VAL A 93 -8.15 10.49 25.70
N SER A 94 -9.05 11.45 25.95
CA SER A 94 -8.65 12.83 26.29
C SER A 94 -7.76 12.86 27.53
N LYS A 95 -8.18 12.21 28.62
CA LYS A 95 -7.41 12.12 29.86
C LYS A 95 -6.02 11.52 29.65
N TYR A 96 -5.92 10.38 28.99
CA TYR A 96 -4.63 9.71 28.80
C TYR A 96 -3.74 10.42 27.79
N ARG A 97 -4.31 11.16 26.82
CA ARG A 97 -3.56 12.02 25.91
C ARG A 97 -2.82 13.13 26.68
N GLU A 98 -3.49 13.78 27.64
CA GLU A 98 -2.85 14.77 28.51
C GLU A 98 -1.71 14.15 29.33
N MET A 99 -1.98 13.01 29.99
CA MET A 99 -0.96 12.33 30.80
C MET A 99 0.27 11.93 29.98
N VAL A 100 0.10 11.46 28.75
CA VAL A 100 1.21 11.14 27.85
C VAL A 100 1.99 12.40 27.46
N SER A 101 1.29 13.50 27.14
CA SER A 101 1.94 14.76 26.76
C SER A 101 2.79 15.36 27.89
N ARG A 102 2.40 15.13 29.15
CA ARG A 102 3.14 15.56 30.35
C ARG A 102 4.20 14.55 30.81
N GLY A 103 4.34 13.41 30.15
CA GLY A 103 5.27 12.34 30.53
C GLY A 103 4.85 11.53 31.76
N GLU A 104 3.61 11.68 32.23
CA GLU A 104 3.06 10.98 33.40
C GLU A 104 2.64 9.53 33.09
N SER A 105 2.51 9.20 31.80
CA SER A 105 2.26 7.83 31.33
C SER A 105 3.01 7.58 30.03
N SER A 106 3.50 6.36 29.84
CA SER A 106 4.06 5.97 28.54
C SER A 106 2.95 5.73 27.52
N PRO A 107 3.18 6.00 26.22
CA PRO A 107 2.17 5.80 25.18
C PRO A 107 1.54 4.40 25.18
N LEU A 108 2.35 3.36 25.40
CA LEU A 108 1.89 1.98 25.42
C LEU A 108 0.99 1.67 26.63
N VAL A 109 1.32 2.20 27.81
CA VAL A 109 0.51 2.01 29.02
C VAL A 109 -0.81 2.76 28.89
N ALA A 110 -0.77 4.01 28.42
CA ALA A 110 -1.96 4.81 28.15
C ALA A 110 -2.91 4.12 27.16
N ALA A 111 -2.42 3.63 26.02
CA ALA A 111 -3.23 2.91 25.04
C ALA A 111 -3.90 1.66 25.64
N ARG A 112 -3.17 0.85 26.42
CA ARG A 112 -3.73 -0.32 27.11
C ARG A 112 -4.79 0.06 28.14
N ARG A 113 -4.64 1.20 28.82
CA ARG A 113 -5.61 1.69 29.81
C ARG A 113 -6.89 2.21 29.15
N VAL A 114 -6.78 2.83 27.97
CA VAL A 114 -7.95 3.19 27.15
C VAL A 114 -8.73 1.93 26.76
N LEU A 115 -8.04 0.87 26.33
CA LEU A 115 -8.67 -0.38 25.88
C LEU A 115 -9.27 -1.24 27.00
N LYS A 116 -8.75 -1.14 28.23
CA LYS A 116 -9.29 -1.87 29.39
C LYS A 116 -10.47 -1.09 29.98
N SER A 117 -11.69 -1.41 29.52
CA SER A 117 -12.94 -1.12 30.23
C SER A 117 -13.35 -2.29 31.09
#